data_AF-A0A1Y3B4T2-F1
#
_entry.id   AF-A0A1Y3B4T2-F1
#
_cell.length_a   1.000
_cell.length_b   1.000
_cell.length_c   1.000
_cell.angle_alpha   90.00
_cell.angle_beta   90.00
_cell.angle_gamma   90.00
#
_symmetry.space_group_name_H-M   'P 1'
#
loop_
_entity.id
_entity.type
_entity.pdbx_description
1 polymer ?
#
loop_
_entity_poly.entity_id
_entity_poly.type
_entity_poly.pdbx_seq_one_letter_code
_entity_poly.pdbx_strand_id
1 'polypeptide(L)'
;MYYLSIPLNKKKNRNFRTKEIEIEKGPDGFGFSIVGGYGSAHGNLPICIRKIFPNSRASIDGRLHEGDIIIAINNIDITKFKHDQVVELLKNINGKVRLLIYDMNNSSSSSTTS
;
A
#
# COMPACT_ATOMS: atom_id res chain seq x y z
N MET A 1 17.06 -3.91 -7.84
CA MET A 1 17.03 -2.49 -8.28
C MET A 1 15.83 -1.68 -7.76
N TYR A 2 14.64 -2.25 -7.51
CA TYR A 2 13.45 -1.45 -7.09
C TYR A 2 13.47 -0.86 -5.68
N TYR A 3 14.34 -1.35 -4.80
CA TYR A 3 14.45 -0.86 -3.41
C TYR A 3 15.20 0.47 -3.28
N LEU A 4 15.91 0.89 -4.33
CA LEU A 4 16.69 2.13 -4.34
C LEU A 4 15.84 3.38 -4.62
N SER A 5 14.57 3.21 -5.00
CA SER A 5 13.66 4.32 -5.31
C SER A 5 12.72 4.68 -4.17
N ILE A 6 12.60 3.84 -3.12
CA ILE A 6 11.90 4.25 -1.90
C ILE A 6 12.86 5.18 -1.16
N PRO A 7 12.60 6.50 -1.09
CA PRO A 7 13.50 7.42 -0.45
C PRO A 7 13.38 7.24 1.06
N LEU A 8 14.05 6.22 1.61
CA LEU A 8 14.19 5.98 3.05
C LEU A 8 14.96 7.11 3.75
N ASN A 9 15.55 8.04 2.98
CA ASN A 9 16.34 9.15 3.51
C ASN A 9 16.13 10.45 2.72
N LYS A 10 14.93 11.04 2.81
CA LYS A 10 14.74 12.49 2.58
C LYS A 10 13.80 13.06 3.65
N LYS A 11 14.39 13.47 4.78
CA LYS A 11 13.78 14.45 5.69
C LYS A 11 13.61 15.79 4.94
N LYS A 12 12.49 15.98 4.25
CA LYS A 12 11.95 17.31 3.88
C LYS A 12 10.43 17.21 3.77
N ASN A 13 9.73 17.56 4.84
CA ASN A 13 8.33 18.03 4.89
C ASN A 13 7.39 17.54 3.77
N ARG A 14 7.22 16.22 3.62
CA ARG A 14 6.05 15.67 2.93
C ARG A 14 5.05 15.27 4.01
N ASN A 15 3.95 16.00 4.11
CA ASN A 15 2.79 15.58 4.88
C ASN A 15 2.14 14.42 4.11
N PHE A 16 2.65 13.21 4.26
CA PHE A 16 1.99 12.02 3.72
C PHE A 16 0.63 11.90 4.40
N ARG A 17 -0.44 12.03 3.60
CA ARG A 17 -1.80 11.88 4.12
C ARG A 17 -2.10 10.39 4.22
N THR A 18 -2.59 9.98 5.39
CA THR A 18 -3.19 8.66 5.51
C THR A 18 -4.54 8.66 4.81
N LYS A 19 -4.82 7.58 4.11
CA LYS A 19 -6.10 7.35 3.44
C LYS A 19 -6.58 5.96 3.77
N GLU A 20 -7.87 5.85 3.96
CA GLU A 20 -8.53 4.58 4.13
C GLU A 20 -9.30 4.22 2.87
N ILE A 21 -9.13 2.98 2.42
CA ILE A 21 -9.83 2.45 1.25
C ILE A 21 -10.39 1.07 1.57
N GLU A 22 -11.47 0.72 0.89
CA GLU A 22 -12.09 -0.59 0.98
C GLU A 22 -12.21 -1.16 -0.43
N ILE A 23 -11.67 -2.37 -0.66
CA ILE A 23 -11.70 -3.04 -1.95
C ILE A 23 -12.38 -4.40 -1.79
N GLU A 24 -13.36 -4.68 -2.63
CA GLU A 24 -14.02 -5.98 -2.70
C GLU A 24 -13.14 -7.01 -3.43
N LYS A 25 -13.06 -8.23 -2.88
CA LYS A 25 -12.34 -9.34 -3.47
C LYS A 25 -13.11 -9.86 -4.69
N GLY A 26 -12.45 -9.84 -5.84
CA GLY A 26 -12.97 -10.47 -7.05
C GLY A 26 -12.56 -11.94 -7.16
N PRO A 27 -12.91 -12.61 -8.27
CA PRO A 27 -12.50 -13.98 -8.56
C PRO A 27 -10.98 -14.17 -8.50
N ASP A 28 -10.22 -13.20 -9.01
CA ASP A 28 -8.74 -13.20 -9.03
C ASP A 28 -8.12 -12.49 -7.80
N GLY A 29 -8.90 -12.28 -6.75
CA GLY A 29 -8.48 -11.55 -5.55
C GLY A 29 -8.69 -10.03 -5.66
N PHE A 30 -7.83 -9.26 -4.97
CA PHE A 30 -8.00 -7.80 -4.86
C PHE A 30 -7.38 -7.00 -6.01
N GLY A 31 -6.50 -7.61 -6.82
CA GLY A 31 -5.97 -6.93 -8.02
C GLY A 31 -4.72 -6.09 -7.84
N PHE A 32 -3.93 -6.32 -6.80
CA PHE A 32 -2.62 -5.69 -6.62
C PHE A 32 -1.58 -6.69 -6.13
N SER A 33 -0.31 -6.34 -6.27
CA SER A 33 0.82 -7.07 -5.67
C SER A 33 1.55 -6.18 -4.67
N ILE A 34 2.24 -6.81 -3.71
CA ILE A 34 3.00 -6.11 -2.68
C ILE A 34 4.48 -6.49 -2.72
N VAL A 35 5.33 -5.62 -2.17
CA VAL A 35 6.74 -5.88 -1.87
C VAL A 35 7.08 -5.35 -0.48
N GLY A 36 8.29 -5.68 0.00
CA GLY A 36 8.78 -5.27 1.32
C GLY A 36 8.37 -6.25 2.41
N GLY A 37 8.33 -5.77 3.65
CA GLY A 37 8.09 -6.57 4.84
C GLY A 37 9.26 -6.51 5.82
N TYR A 38 8.93 -6.76 7.08
CA TYR A 38 9.90 -6.81 8.17
C TYR A 38 10.89 -7.97 7.96
N GLY A 39 12.18 -7.70 8.18
CA GLY A 39 13.23 -8.71 7.98
C GLY A 39 13.37 -9.21 6.54
N SER A 40 12.97 -8.43 5.53
CA SER A 40 13.22 -8.79 4.13
C SER A 40 14.72 -8.88 3.83
N ALA A 41 15.10 -9.45 2.69
CA ALA A 41 16.51 -9.54 2.26
C ALA A 41 17.24 -8.18 2.18
N HIS A 42 16.48 -7.07 2.17
CA HIS A 42 16.99 -5.69 2.13
C HIS A 42 16.74 -4.94 3.45
N GLY A 43 16.45 -5.66 4.54
CA GLY A 43 16.15 -5.11 5.86
C GLY A 43 14.66 -4.91 6.13
N ASN A 44 14.36 -4.08 7.12
CA ASN A 44 12.99 -3.77 7.54
C ASN A 44 12.36 -2.75 6.60
N LEU A 45 11.67 -3.25 5.58
CA LEU A 45 11.03 -2.42 4.57
C LEU A 45 9.52 -2.35 4.83
N PRO A 46 8.87 -1.20 4.56
CA PRO A 46 7.42 -1.12 4.61
C PRO A 46 6.78 -2.03 3.56
N ILE A 47 5.54 -2.43 3.81
CA ILE A 47 4.73 -3.12 2.80
C ILE A 47 4.20 -2.08 1.81
N CYS A 48 4.57 -2.24 0.54
CA CYS A 48 4.23 -1.27 -0.51
C CYS A 48 3.45 -1.94 -1.64
N ILE A 49 2.54 -1.19 -2.25
CA ILE A 49 1.89 -1.57 -3.50
C ILE A 49 2.92 -1.55 -4.61
N ARG A 50 3.14 -2.72 -5.20
CA ARG A 50 4.14 -2.91 -6.24
C ARG A 50 3.57 -2.71 -7.63
N LYS A 51 2.39 -3.28 -7.86
CA LYS A 51 1.70 -3.24 -9.15
C LYS A 51 0.21 -3.30 -8.92
N ILE A 52 -0.54 -2.55 -9.71
CA ILE A 52 -1.99 -2.69 -9.83
C ILE A 52 -2.28 -3.36 -11.17
N PHE A 53 -3.05 -4.44 -11.14
CA PHE A 53 -3.35 -5.21 -12.34
C PHE A 53 -4.50 -4.54 -13.11
N PRO A 54 -4.38 -4.32 -14.43
CA PRO A 54 -5.46 -3.76 -15.23
C PRO A 54 -6.76 -4.56 -15.12
N ASN A 55 -7.91 -3.88 -15.21
CA ASN A 55 -9.25 -4.48 -15.14
C ASN A 55 -9.55 -5.23 -13.82
N SER A 56 -8.70 -5.08 -12.81
CA SER A 56 -8.90 -5.70 -11.50
C SER A 56 -9.72 -4.81 -10.55
N ARG A 57 -10.12 -5.36 -9.39
CA ARG A 57 -10.92 -4.63 -8.39
C ARG A 57 -10.22 -3.37 -7.89
N ALA A 58 -8.93 -3.46 -7.55
CA ALA A 58 -8.13 -2.29 -7.18
C ALA A 58 -8.00 -1.27 -8.32
N SER A 59 -7.83 -1.73 -9.56
CA SER A 59 -7.73 -0.82 -10.72
C SER A 59 -9.03 -0.09 -11.01
N ILE A 60 -10.17 -0.78 -10.88
CA ILE A 60 -11.50 -0.20 -11.12
C ILE A 60 -11.86 0.79 -10.00
N ASP A 61 -11.51 0.48 -8.76
CA ASP A 61 -11.69 1.41 -7.63
C ASP A 61 -10.83 2.68 -7.79
N GLY A 62 -9.60 2.54 -8.28
CA GLY A 62 -8.74 3.65 -8.71
C GLY A 62 -8.18 4.53 -7.58
N ARG A 63 -8.48 4.23 -6.31
CA ARG A 63 -7.99 5.02 -5.16
C ARG A 63 -6.65 4.56 -4.62
N LEU A 64 -6.23 3.33 -4.94
CA LEU A 64 -4.93 2.73 -4.62
C LEU A 64 -3.98 2.93 -5.80
N HIS A 65 -2.71 3.18 -5.53
CA HIS A 65 -1.70 3.40 -6.57
C HIS A 65 -0.40 2.64 -6.28
N GLU A 66 0.38 2.39 -7.34
CA GLU A 66 1.75 1.87 -7.18
C GLU A 66 2.59 2.84 -6.35
N GLY A 67 3.34 2.29 -5.39
CA GLY A 67 4.14 3.06 -4.43
C GLY A 67 3.44 3.36 -3.11
N ASP A 68 2.11 3.27 -3.02
CA ASP A 68 1.40 3.45 -1.75
C ASP A 68 1.89 2.46 -0.69
N ILE A 69 1.93 2.89 0.57
CA ILE A 69 2.42 2.08 1.69
C ILE A 69 1.23 1.62 2.52
N ILE A 70 1.09 0.31 2.73
CA ILE A 70 0.07 -0.26 3.61
C ILE A 70 0.57 -0.21 5.06
N ILE A 71 -0.23 0.39 5.92
CA ILE A 71 0.02 0.54 7.36
C ILE A 71 -0.80 -0.48 8.15
N ALA A 72 -2.08 -0.64 7.78
CA ALA A 72 -2.98 -1.57 8.44
C ALA A 72 -3.92 -2.26 7.45
N ILE A 73 -4.33 -3.47 7.80
CA ILE A 73 -5.30 -4.28 7.05
C ILE A 73 -6.39 -4.71 8.02
N ASN A 74 -7.65 -4.39 7.72
CA ASN A 74 -8.81 -4.69 8.59
C ASN A 74 -8.55 -4.32 10.06
N ASN A 75 -8.02 -3.10 10.28
CA ASN A 75 -7.67 -2.55 11.60
C ASN A 75 -6.49 -3.23 12.33
N ILE A 76 -5.78 -4.16 11.68
CA ILE A 76 -4.56 -4.76 12.20
C ILE A 76 -3.36 -3.98 11.67
N ASP A 77 -2.55 -3.39 12.57
CA ASP A 77 -1.26 -2.78 12.21
C ASP A 77 -0.28 -3.87 11.73
N ILE A 78 0.22 -3.70 10.50
CA ILE A 78 1.10 -4.66 9.83
C ILE A 78 2.54 -4.13 9.67
N THR A 79 2.88 -2.98 10.25
CA THR A 79 4.18 -2.31 10.06
C THR A 79 5.40 -3.15 10.46
N LYS A 80 5.20 -4.17 11.31
CA LYS A 80 6.24 -5.12 11.74
C LYS A 80 6.03 -6.54 11.21
N PHE A 81 5.09 -6.74 10.29
CA PHE A 81 4.81 -8.06 9.73
C PHE A 81 5.83 -8.39 8.64
N LYS A 82 6.19 -9.67 8.55
CA LYS A 82 6.95 -10.20 7.42
C LYS A 82 6.08 -10.27 6.17
N HIS A 83 6.72 -10.35 5.01
CA HIS A 83 6.05 -10.39 3.71
C HIS A 83 5.00 -11.51 3.62
N ASP A 84 5.39 -12.73 3.98
CA ASP A 84 4.57 -13.93 3.97
C ASP A 84 3.35 -13.82 4.89
N GLN A 85 3.52 -13.27 6.09
CA GLN A 85 2.42 -13.03 7.03
C GLN A 85 1.36 -12.09 6.44
N VAL A 86 1.77 -11.04 5.73
CA VAL A 86 0.84 -10.11 5.09
C VAL A 86 0.15 -10.75 3.89
N VAL A 87 0.87 -11.56 3.10
CA VAL A 87 0.28 -12.33 2.00
C VAL A 87 -0.77 -13.31 2.51
N GLU A 88 -0.49 -14.03 3.60
CA GLU A 88 -1.43 -14.96 4.22
C GLU A 88 -2.67 -14.23 4.74
N LEU A 89 -2.46 -13.12 5.45
CA LEU A 89 -3.55 -12.27 5.95
C LEU A 89 -4.49 -11.82 4.81
N LEU A 90 -3.94 -11.28 3.72
CA LEU A 90 -4.73 -10.85 2.55
C LEU A 90 -5.47 -12.03 1.89
N LYS A 91 -4.82 -13.20 1.77
CA LYS A 91 -5.44 -14.39 1.18
C LYS A 91 -6.66 -14.86 1.97
N ASN A 92 -6.59 -14.80 3.29
CA ASN A 92 -7.63 -15.28 4.21
C ASN A 92 -8.83 -14.34 4.35
N ILE A 93 -8.75 -13.11 3.85
CA ILE A 93 -9.90 -12.19 3.85
C ILE A 93 -10.93 -12.63 2.83
N ASN A 94 -12.18 -12.74 3.28
CA ASN A 94 -13.35 -12.97 2.44
C ASN A 94 -14.15 -11.66 2.30
N GLY A 95 -14.76 -11.43 1.14
CA GLY A 95 -15.49 -10.19 0.88
C GLY A 95 -14.55 -9.01 0.67
N LYS A 96 -14.47 -8.07 1.61
CA LYS A 96 -13.76 -6.80 1.42
C LYS A 96 -12.52 -6.68 2.31
N VAL A 97 -11.52 -5.97 1.81
CA VAL A 97 -10.34 -5.56 2.59
C VAL A 97 -10.37 -4.06 2.84
N ARG A 98 -10.19 -3.66 4.09
CA ARG A 98 -10.00 -2.27 4.52
C ARG A 98 -8.51 -2.01 4.69
N LEU A 99 -7.95 -1.12 3.87
CA LEU A 99 -6.54 -0.77 3.90
C LEU A 99 -6.38 0.65 4.42
N LEU A 100 -5.55 0.82 5.45
CA LEU A 100 -5.01 2.13 5.81
C LEU A 100 -3.67 2.30 5.11
N ILE A 101 -3.54 3.32 4.28
CA ILE A 101 -2.34 3.57 3.47
C ILE A 101 -1.74 4.96 3.73
N TYR A 102 -0.44 5.11 3.49
CA TYR A 102 0.13 6.41 3.12
C TYR A 102 -0.01 6.61 1.62
N ASP A 103 -0.75 7.66 1.22
CA ASP A 103 -0.86 8.08 -0.18
C ASP A 103 0.44 8.77 -0.59
N MET A 104 1.22 8.08 -1.43
CA MET A 104 2.54 8.57 -1.85
C MET A 104 2.45 9.54 -3.04
N ASN A 105 1.30 9.58 -3.72
CA ASN A 105 1.08 10.42 -4.89
C ASN A 105 0.51 11.79 -4.53
N ASN A 106 -0.22 11.91 -3.42
CA ASN A 106 -0.77 13.19 -2.94
C ASN A 106 0.18 13.92 -1.97
N SER A 107 1.41 14.16 -2.42
CA SER A 107 2.38 15.03 -1.74
C SER A 107 2.06 16.52 -1.99
N SER A 108 0.90 17.00 -1.56
CA SER A 108 0.49 18.42 -1.52
C SER A 108 1.01 19.32 -2.67
N SER A 109 0.30 19.35 -3.80
CA SER A 109 0.17 20.59 -4.57
C SER A 109 -0.93 21.45 -3.93
N SER A 110 -0.62 22.09 -2.80
CA SER A 110 -1.45 23.20 -2.33
C SER A 110 -1.08 24.46 -3.12
N SER A 111 -1.70 24.62 -4.28
CA SER A 111 -1.76 25.89 -5.01
C SER A 111 -3.19 26.12 -5.44
N THR A 112 -3.63 27.40 -5.35
CA THR A 112 -4.95 28.00 -5.65
C THR A 112 -5.77 28.18 -4.37
N THR A 113 -5.76 29.33 -3.68
CA THR A 113 -6.08 30.72 -4.08
C THR A 113 -7.52 30.91 -4.48
N SER A 114 -8.34 31.42 -3.55
CA SER A 114 -9.34 32.47 -3.74
C SER A 114 -9.69 33.06 -2.38
#